data_AF-A0A7R9QP24-F1
#
_entry.id   AF-A0A7R9QP24-F1
#
_cell.length_a   1.000
_cell.length_b   1.000
_cell.length_c   1.000
_cell.angle_alpha   90.00
_cell.angle_beta   90.00
_cell.angle_gamma   90.00
#
_symmetry.space_group_name_H-M   'P 1'
#
loop_
_entity.id
_entity.type
_entity.pdbx_description
1 polymer ?
#
loop_
_entity_poly.entity_id
_entity_poly.type
_entity_poly.pdbx_seq_one_letter_code
_entity_poly.pdbx_strand_id
1 'polypeptide(L)'
;MKELPLVSQWAFQIDKLFHGRPSGIDNSICTHGGALLFRSGQIVEQLPKVDSFPVILVNTRVARNTKAMVEIARQKYNKFQAIVDSIWSAIDAISMRAWQLIQQNKDLDDFATLFDMNQHLLNSLGVGHSAIDKIVDCAKRYGLSAKLTGAGGGGTVIIYNTLKGTLNGHLKPLYIYLMD
;
A
#
# COMPACT_ATOMS: atom_id res chain seq x y z
N MET A 1 27.12 6.90 3.96
CA MET A 1 25.82 7.62 4.02
C MET A 1 25.70 8.81 3.06
N LYS A 2 26.80 9.48 2.63
CA LYS A 2 26.73 10.66 1.73
C LYS A 2 26.29 10.39 0.28
N GLU A 3 26.21 9.13 -0.15
CA GLU A 3 25.94 8.76 -1.55
C GLU A 3 24.48 8.35 -1.84
N LEU A 4 23.66 8.11 -0.81
CA LEU A 4 22.25 7.70 -1.00
C LEU A 4 21.41 8.70 -1.81
N PRO A 5 21.53 10.03 -1.59
CA PRO A 5 20.81 11.00 -2.43
C PRO A 5 21.18 10.88 -3.91
N LEU A 6 22.47 10.64 -4.19
CA LEU A 6 22.97 10.46 -5.55
C LEU A 6 22.42 9.16 -6.16
N VAL A 7 22.47 8.04 -5.43
CA VAL A 7 21.88 6.76 -5.87
C VAL A 7 20.39 6.91 -6.21
N SER A 8 19.61 7.55 -5.34
CA SER A 8 18.19 7.80 -5.59
C SER A 8 17.97 8.68 -6.82
N GLN A 9 18.80 9.70 -7.02
CA GLN A 9 18.73 10.58 -8.18
C GLN A 9 19.00 9.82 -9.48
N TRP A 10 20.02 8.96 -9.53
CA TRP A 10 20.31 8.14 -10.71
C TRP A 10 19.20 7.12 -10.99
N ALA A 11 18.70 6.43 -9.96
CA ALA A 11 17.58 5.51 -10.10
C ALA A 11 16.33 6.23 -10.64
N PHE A 12 16.04 7.45 -10.17
CA PHE A 12 14.93 8.25 -10.69
C PHE A 12 15.06 8.63 -12.16
N GLN A 13 16.28 8.89 -12.65
CA GLN A 13 16.49 9.17 -14.09
C GLN A 13 16.21 7.93 -14.95
N ILE A 14 16.56 6.74 -14.45
CA ILE A 14 16.26 5.48 -15.12
C ILE A 14 14.74 5.25 -15.15
N ASP A 15 14.03 5.44 -14.04
CA ASP A 15 12.57 5.34 -14.01
C ASP A 15 11.89 6.33 -14.97
N LYS A 16 12.43 7.54 -15.12
CA LYS A 16 11.95 8.52 -16.11
C LYS A 16 12.09 8.00 -17.53
N LEU A 17 13.22 7.37 -17.84
CA LEU A 17 13.48 6.80 -19.15
C LEU A 17 12.47 5.70 -19.52
N PHE A 18 12.17 4.81 -18.57
CA PHE A 18 11.29 3.67 -18.83
C PHE A 18 9.80 3.97 -18.67
N HIS A 19 9.40 4.86 -17.74
CA HIS A 19 8.00 5.06 -17.34
C HIS A 19 7.47 6.46 -17.68
N GLY A 20 8.33 7.34 -18.22
CA GLY A 20 7.98 8.70 -18.66
C GLY A 20 7.76 9.68 -17.49
N ARG A 21 6.76 9.41 -16.64
CA ARG A 21 6.40 10.25 -15.49
C ARG A 21 6.36 9.43 -14.19
N PRO A 22 7.51 8.99 -13.67
CA PRO A 22 7.58 8.26 -12.41
C PRO A 22 7.20 9.17 -11.23
N SER A 23 6.63 8.57 -10.18
CA SER A 23 6.18 9.26 -8.96
C SER A 23 7.32 9.63 -8.02
N GLY A 24 8.52 9.06 -8.20
CA GLY A 24 9.65 9.26 -7.30
C GLY A 24 9.61 8.38 -6.04
N ILE A 25 8.56 7.57 -5.88
CA ILE A 25 8.32 6.78 -4.67
C ILE A 25 9.26 5.58 -4.63
N ASP A 26 9.30 4.80 -5.72
CA ASP A 26 10.02 3.53 -5.79
C ASP A 26 11.53 3.71 -5.62
N ASN A 27 12.15 4.67 -6.32
CA ASN A 27 13.57 4.98 -6.16
C ASN A 27 13.89 5.49 -4.74
N SER A 28 13.01 6.31 -4.16
CA SER A 28 13.24 6.89 -2.83
C SER A 28 13.24 5.80 -1.76
N ILE A 29 12.27 4.89 -1.84
CA ILE A 29 12.09 3.79 -0.90
C ILE A 29 13.18 2.72 -1.04
N CYS A 30 13.48 2.29 -2.26
CA CYS A 30 14.54 1.33 -2.53
C CYS A 30 15.92 1.83 -2.05
N THR A 31 16.14 3.15 -2.09
CA THR A 31 17.41 3.75 -1.69
C THR A 31 17.51 3.98 -0.18
N HIS A 32 16.46 4.50 0.45
CA HIS A 32 16.58 5.06 1.80
C HIS A 32 16.05 4.17 2.91
N GLY A 33 15.23 3.16 2.63
CA GLY A 33 14.57 2.46 3.74
C GLY A 33 13.27 3.12 4.17
N GLY A 34 12.60 2.47 5.13
CA GLY A 34 11.55 3.08 5.95
C GLY A 34 10.20 3.26 5.27
N ALA A 35 9.52 4.36 5.56
CA ALA A 35 8.17 4.67 5.09
C ALA A 35 8.08 6.11 4.57
N LEU A 36 7.10 6.37 3.71
CA LEU A 36 6.83 7.70 3.17
C LEU A 36 5.33 8.03 3.20
N LEU A 37 5.06 9.33 3.31
CA LEU A 37 3.75 9.90 3.07
C LEU A 37 3.77 10.55 1.69
N PHE A 38 2.96 10.05 0.77
CA PHE A 38 2.87 10.55 -0.58
C PHE A 38 1.48 11.14 -0.81
N ARG A 39 1.41 12.40 -1.23
CA ARG A 39 0.16 13.12 -1.46
C ARG A 39 0.25 13.99 -2.70
N SER A 40 -0.79 13.97 -3.52
CA SER A 40 -0.93 14.87 -4.69
C SER A 40 0.29 14.89 -5.61
N GLY A 41 0.95 13.74 -5.82
CA GLY A 41 2.10 13.64 -6.71
C GLY A 41 3.45 13.96 -6.07
N GLN A 42 3.51 14.18 -4.76
CA GLN A 42 4.73 14.57 -4.04
C GLN A 42 4.94 13.74 -2.78
N ILE A 43 6.20 13.49 -2.44
CA ILE A 43 6.58 12.96 -1.13
C ILE A 43 6.51 14.13 -0.14
N VAL A 44 5.58 14.04 0.81
CA VAL A 44 5.32 15.07 1.83
C VAL A 44 6.26 14.89 3.03
N GLU A 45 6.44 13.64 3.46
CA GLU A 45 7.25 13.30 4.63
C GLU A 45 7.90 11.92 4.41
N GLN A 46 9.06 11.72 5.02
CA GLN A 46 9.77 10.45 4.97
C GLN A 46 10.29 10.07 6.37
N LEU A 47 10.04 8.83 6.76
CA LEU A 47 10.63 8.20 7.93
C LEU A 47 11.71 7.22 7.44
N PRO A 48 13.00 7.55 7.56
CA PRO A 48 14.09 6.68 7.04
C PRO A 48 14.19 5.36 7.80
N LYS A 49 13.63 5.29 9.00
CA LYS A 49 13.56 4.08 9.81
C LYS A 49 12.15 3.94 10.37
N VAL A 50 11.60 2.75 10.21
CA VAL A 50 10.39 2.28 10.90
C VAL A 50 10.74 1.01 11.65
N ASP A 51 10.12 0.81 12.81
CA ASP A 51 10.27 -0.44 13.53
C ASP A 51 9.66 -1.59 12.73
N SER A 52 10.04 -2.82 13.09
CA SER A 52 9.68 -4.01 12.30
C SER A 52 8.18 -4.06 12.05
N PHE A 53 7.81 -4.00 10.78
CA PHE A 53 6.44 -4.07 10.33
C PHE A 53 6.19 -5.44 9.67
N PRO A 54 5.80 -6.46 10.46
CA PRO A 54 5.71 -7.83 9.99
C PRO A 54 4.56 -8.01 9.01
N VAL A 55 4.88 -8.48 7.81
CA VAL A 55 3.92 -8.63 6.73
C VAL A 55 4.20 -9.86 5.90
N ILE A 56 3.14 -10.42 5.33
CA ILE A 56 3.21 -11.51 4.36
C ILE A 56 2.70 -10.97 3.02
N LEU A 57 3.49 -11.19 1.97
CA LEU A 57 3.07 -10.89 0.60
C LEU A 57 2.58 -12.15 -0.09
N VAL A 58 1.36 -12.11 -0.60
CA VAL A 58 0.76 -13.23 -1.33
C VAL A 58 0.43 -12.78 -2.75
N ASN A 59 1.07 -13.40 -3.73
CA ASN A 59 0.75 -13.18 -5.13
C ASN A 59 -0.43 -14.07 -5.55
N THR A 60 -1.53 -13.47 -5.97
CA THR A 60 -2.73 -14.16 -6.49
C THR A 60 -2.45 -15.00 -7.74
N ARG A 61 -1.34 -14.72 -8.45
CA ARG A 61 -0.99 -15.22 -9.78
C ARG A 61 -2.01 -14.87 -10.87
N VAL A 62 -2.93 -13.95 -10.58
CA VAL A 62 -3.86 -13.40 -11.56
C VAL A 62 -3.23 -12.17 -12.20
N ALA A 63 -3.08 -12.21 -13.53
CA ALA A 63 -2.59 -11.09 -14.31
C ALA A 63 -3.54 -9.90 -14.18
N ARG A 64 -2.99 -8.69 -14.04
CA ARG A 64 -3.77 -7.46 -13.89
C ARG A 64 -3.47 -6.46 -14.99
N ASN A 65 -4.48 -5.69 -15.37
CA ASN A 65 -4.34 -4.54 -16.24
C ASN A 65 -4.56 -3.27 -15.42
N THR A 66 -3.48 -2.61 -15.02
CA THR A 66 -3.52 -1.38 -14.21
C THR A 66 -4.40 -0.30 -14.85
N LYS A 67 -4.31 -0.11 -16.18
CA LYS A 67 -5.11 0.90 -16.88
C LYS A 67 -6.61 0.58 -16.79
N ALA A 68 -6.99 -0.68 -16.89
CA ALA A 68 -8.38 -1.09 -16.75
C ALA A 68 -8.92 -0.84 -15.32
N MET A 69 -8.13 -1.12 -14.29
CA MET A 69 -8.55 -0.86 -12.89
C MET A 69 -8.72 0.64 -12.61
N VAL A 70 -7.80 1.47 -13.10
CA VAL A 70 -7.91 2.94 -12.99
C VAL A 70 -9.15 3.44 -13.73
N GLU A 71 -9.43 2.89 -14.92
CA GLU A 71 -10.62 3.27 -15.70
C GLU A 71 -11.92 2.85 -15.00
N ILE A 72 -11.99 1.67 -14.37
CA ILE A 72 -13.16 1.24 -13.58
C ILE A 72 -13.43 2.23 -12.43
N ALA A 73 -12.39 2.61 -11.68
CA ALA A 73 -12.54 3.58 -10.60
C ALA A 73 -13.00 4.95 -11.13
N ARG A 74 -12.43 5.41 -12.25
CA ARG A 74 -12.80 6.67 -12.90
C ARG A 74 -14.25 6.66 -13.40
N GLN A 75 -14.70 5.59 -14.02
CA GLN A 75 -16.09 5.46 -14.49
C GLN A 75 -17.06 5.49 -13.31
N LYS A 76 -16.73 4.82 -12.20
CA LYS A 76 -17.53 4.86 -10.99
C LYS A 76 -17.58 6.27 -10.39
N TYR A 77 -16.45 6.99 -10.37
CA TYR A 77 -16.38 8.38 -9.96
C TYR A 77 -17.30 9.28 -10.79
N ASN A 78 -17.18 9.23 -12.12
CA ASN A 78 -17.99 10.05 -13.02
C ASN A 78 -19.51 9.79 -12.86
N LYS A 79 -19.89 8.58 -12.48
CA LYS A 79 -21.29 8.19 -12.29
C LYS A 79 -21.85 8.54 -10.91
N PHE A 80 -21.02 8.42 -9.86
CA PHE A 80 -21.44 8.52 -8.46
C PHE A 80 -20.49 9.40 -7.65
N GLN A 81 -20.23 10.61 -8.15
CA GLN A 81 -19.19 11.52 -7.63
C GLN A 81 -19.25 11.71 -6.12
N ALA A 82 -20.38 12.14 -5.56
CA ALA A 82 -20.51 12.40 -4.13
C ALA A 82 -20.24 11.17 -3.24
N ILE A 83 -20.61 9.97 -3.72
CA ILE A 83 -20.36 8.71 -3.01
C ILE A 83 -18.87 8.37 -3.06
N VAL A 84 -18.27 8.47 -4.25
CA VAL A 84 -16.85 8.14 -4.43
C VAL A 84 -15.94 9.15 -3.73
N ASP A 85 -16.28 10.44 -3.72
CA ASP A 85 -15.57 11.46 -2.92
C ASP A 85 -15.58 11.11 -1.42
N SER A 86 -16.70 10.57 -0.92
CA SER A 86 -16.79 10.11 0.48
C SER A 86 -15.90 8.88 0.73
N ILE A 87 -15.82 7.97 -0.23
CA ILE A 87 -14.92 6.80 -0.16
C ILE A 87 -13.45 7.24 -0.15
N TRP A 88 -13.05 8.15 -1.04
CA TRP A 88 -11.68 8.68 -1.07
C TRP A 88 -11.32 9.44 0.20
N SER A 89 -12.26 10.24 0.74
CA SER A 89 -12.05 10.92 2.01
C SER A 89 -11.81 9.93 3.16
N ALA A 90 -12.52 8.79 3.16
CA ALA A 90 -12.29 7.73 4.14
C ALA A 90 -10.94 7.03 3.95
N ILE A 91 -10.51 6.80 2.70
CA ILE A 91 -9.19 6.22 2.39
C ILE A 91 -8.07 7.17 2.83
N ASP A 92 -8.16 8.47 2.53
CA ASP A 92 -7.21 9.52 2.99
C ASP A 92 -7.14 9.54 4.53
N ALA A 93 -8.29 9.52 5.22
CA ALA A 93 -8.33 9.46 6.67
C ALA A 93 -7.65 8.20 7.25
N ILE A 94 -7.83 7.04 6.60
CA ILE A 94 -7.14 5.80 6.96
C ILE A 94 -5.63 5.95 6.77
N SER A 95 -5.17 6.47 5.63
CA SER A 95 -3.75 6.71 5.34
C SER A 95 -3.13 7.63 6.39
N MET A 96 -3.78 8.74 6.73
CA MET A 96 -3.30 9.67 7.74
C MET A 96 -3.26 9.06 9.15
N ARG A 97 -4.27 8.26 9.52
CA ARG A 97 -4.25 7.55 10.80
C ARG A 97 -3.15 6.49 10.85
N ALA A 98 -2.95 5.74 9.79
CA ALA A 98 -1.86 4.77 9.67
C ALA A 98 -0.49 5.44 9.78
N TRP A 99 -0.30 6.59 9.12
CA TRP A 99 0.92 7.38 9.22
C TRP A 99 1.23 7.79 10.66
N GLN A 100 0.24 8.32 11.38
CA GLN A 100 0.39 8.69 12.79
C GLN A 100 0.76 7.50 13.68
N LEU A 101 0.16 6.32 13.45
CA LEU A 101 0.48 5.11 14.20
C LEU A 101 1.94 4.66 13.97
N ILE A 102 2.39 4.70 12.72
CA ILE A 102 3.79 4.40 12.35
C ILE A 102 4.75 5.37 13.03
N GLN A 103 4.47 6.68 12.98
CA GLN A 103 5.31 7.71 13.62
C GLN A 103 5.39 7.53 15.14
N GLN A 104 4.29 7.14 15.77
CA GLN A 104 4.20 7.00 17.22
C GLN A 104 4.70 5.64 17.73
N ASN A 105 5.02 4.71 16.83
CA ASN A 105 5.36 3.33 17.16
C ASN A 105 4.32 2.67 18.08
N LYS A 106 3.04 2.96 17.82
CA LYS A 106 1.90 2.58 18.65
C LYS A 106 1.17 1.36 18.11
N ASP A 107 0.23 0.89 18.94
CA ASP A 107 -0.42 -0.41 18.92
C ASP A 107 -0.84 -0.90 17.53
N LEU A 108 -0.56 -2.19 17.30
CA LEU A 108 -0.70 -2.88 16.03
C LEU A 108 -2.17 -3.22 15.72
N ASP A 109 -3.02 -3.35 16.74
CA ASP A 109 -4.43 -3.74 16.59
C ASP A 109 -5.27 -2.67 15.86
N ASP A 110 -5.02 -1.39 16.16
CA ASP A 110 -5.61 -0.27 15.40
C ASP A 110 -5.20 -0.37 13.92
N PHE A 111 -3.97 -0.76 13.64
CA PHE A 111 -3.43 -0.85 12.28
C PHE A 111 -4.06 -1.99 11.47
N ALA A 112 -4.33 -3.12 12.11
CA ALA A 112 -5.05 -4.25 11.51
C ALA A 112 -6.46 -3.85 11.06
N THR A 113 -7.17 -3.09 11.92
CA THR A 113 -8.52 -2.58 11.60
C THR A 113 -8.50 -1.64 10.39
N LEU A 114 -7.49 -0.77 10.28
CA LEU A 114 -7.31 0.10 9.12
C LEU A 114 -7.08 -0.67 7.81
N PHE A 115 -6.38 -1.81 7.86
CA PHE A 115 -6.19 -2.69 6.71
C PHE A 115 -7.52 -3.23 6.17
N ASP A 116 -8.35 -3.75 7.07
CA ASP A 116 -9.63 -4.36 6.70
C ASP A 116 -10.61 -3.30 6.17
N MET A 117 -10.69 -2.13 6.84
CA MET A 117 -11.50 -1.01 6.36
C MET A 117 -11.09 -0.57 4.95
N ASN A 118 -9.78 -0.41 4.72
CA ASN A 118 -9.28 0.02 3.41
C ASN A 118 -9.58 -1.03 2.33
N GLN A 119 -9.45 -2.33 2.64
CA GLN A 119 -9.80 -3.39 1.68
C GLN A 119 -11.27 -3.33 1.26
N HIS A 120 -12.20 -3.08 2.19
CA HIS A 120 -13.62 -2.96 1.88
C HIS A 120 -13.94 -1.71 1.04
N LEU A 121 -13.28 -0.58 1.33
CA LEU A 121 -13.42 0.64 0.53
C LEU A 121 -12.87 0.45 -0.90
N LEU A 122 -11.73 -0.21 -1.05
CA LEU A 122 -11.16 -0.56 -2.36
C LEU A 122 -12.07 -1.50 -3.15
N ASN A 123 -12.67 -2.50 -2.50
CA ASN A 123 -13.69 -3.35 -3.13
C ASN A 123 -14.91 -2.53 -3.57
N SER A 124 -15.32 -1.53 -2.78
CA SER A 124 -16.42 -0.62 -3.13
C SER A 124 -16.11 0.25 -4.35
N LEU A 125 -14.84 0.61 -4.57
CA LEU A 125 -14.37 1.26 -5.80
C LEU A 125 -14.39 0.32 -7.02
N GLY A 126 -14.47 -0.99 -6.82
CA GLY A 126 -14.58 -1.99 -7.89
C GLY A 126 -13.23 -2.50 -8.39
N VAL A 127 -12.15 -2.22 -7.66
CA VAL A 127 -10.80 -2.72 -7.96
C VAL A 127 -10.49 -4.06 -7.25
N GLY A 128 -11.50 -4.66 -6.62
CA GLY A 128 -11.42 -5.98 -6.01
C GLY A 128 -11.27 -7.12 -7.02
N HIS A 129 -11.12 -8.35 -6.52
CA HIS A 129 -11.12 -9.56 -7.33
C HIS A 129 -11.34 -10.80 -6.46
N SER A 130 -12.05 -11.82 -6.96
CA SER A 130 -12.34 -13.03 -6.17
C SER A 130 -11.09 -13.76 -5.65
N ALA A 131 -9.99 -13.71 -6.39
CA ALA A 131 -8.69 -14.23 -5.94
C ALA A 131 -8.08 -13.43 -4.77
N ILE A 132 -8.31 -12.11 -4.72
CA ILE A 132 -7.93 -11.27 -3.59
C ILE A 132 -8.81 -11.64 -2.39
N ASP A 133 -10.13 -11.69 -2.59
CA ASP A 133 -11.10 -12.00 -1.53
C ASP A 133 -10.80 -13.36 -0.88
N LYS A 134 -10.46 -14.38 -1.67
CA LYS A 134 -10.02 -15.69 -1.16
C LYS A 134 -8.81 -15.61 -0.23
N ILE A 135 -7.84 -14.74 -0.52
CA ILE A 135 -6.65 -14.56 0.32
C ILE A 135 -7.03 -13.79 1.59
N VAL A 136 -7.83 -12.73 1.48
CA VAL A 136 -8.31 -11.95 2.62
C VAL A 136 -9.12 -12.83 3.58
N ASP A 137 -10.05 -13.64 3.06
CA ASP A 137 -10.82 -14.60 3.84
C ASP A 137 -9.95 -15.69 4.47
N CYS A 138 -8.86 -16.09 3.81
CA CYS A 138 -7.88 -16.99 4.39
C CYS A 138 -7.16 -16.35 5.58
N ALA A 139 -6.63 -15.13 5.41
CA ALA A 139 -5.95 -14.39 6.47
C ALA A 139 -6.87 -14.19 7.68
N LYS A 140 -8.14 -13.81 7.45
CA LYS A 140 -9.13 -13.57 8.49
C LYS A 140 -9.41 -14.81 9.34
N ARG A 141 -9.39 -16.02 8.76
CA ARG A 141 -9.54 -17.29 9.51
C ARG A 141 -8.41 -17.54 10.52
N TYR A 142 -7.27 -16.90 10.34
CA TYR A 142 -6.14 -16.93 11.27
C TYR A 142 -6.06 -15.68 12.17
N GLY A 143 -7.10 -14.84 12.17
CA GLY A 143 -7.10 -13.59 12.93
C GLY A 143 -6.17 -12.51 12.38
N LEU A 144 -5.83 -12.59 11.08
CA LEU A 144 -4.97 -11.63 10.40
C LEU A 144 -5.78 -10.72 9.47
N SER A 145 -5.38 -9.45 9.39
CA SER A 145 -5.98 -8.46 8.49
C SER A 145 -5.19 -8.35 7.20
N ALA A 146 -5.88 -8.15 6.08
CA ALA A 146 -5.27 -8.18 4.76
C ALA A 146 -5.95 -7.23 3.79
N LYS A 147 -5.15 -6.69 2.86
CA LYS A 147 -5.65 -5.84 1.77
C LYS A 147 -4.87 -6.07 0.49
N LEU A 148 -5.46 -5.72 -0.65
CA LEU A 148 -4.75 -5.63 -1.91
C LEU A 148 -3.66 -4.55 -1.84
N THR A 149 -2.61 -4.71 -2.63
CA THR A 149 -1.56 -3.71 -2.82
C THR A 149 -1.28 -3.44 -4.30
N GLY A 150 -1.21 -2.16 -4.65
CA GLY A 150 -1.21 -1.67 -6.03
C GLY A 150 -2.64 -1.60 -6.61
N ALA A 151 -2.74 -1.79 -7.93
CA ALA A 151 -3.95 -1.45 -8.70
C ALA A 151 -5.20 -2.31 -8.45
N GLY A 152 -5.09 -3.45 -7.77
CA GLY A 152 -6.19 -4.41 -7.64
C GLY A 152 -6.41 -5.28 -8.88
N GLY A 153 -7.58 -5.93 -8.97
CA GLY A 153 -7.95 -6.84 -10.06
C GLY A 153 -7.18 -8.17 -10.10
N GLY A 154 -6.44 -8.51 -9.03
CA GLY A 154 -5.44 -9.57 -8.99
C GLY A 154 -4.15 -9.06 -8.35
N GLY A 155 -2.99 -9.49 -8.86
CA GLY A 155 -1.69 -9.05 -8.35
C GLY A 155 -1.40 -9.54 -6.93
N THR A 156 -0.98 -8.65 -6.04
CA THR A 156 -0.46 -8.99 -4.71
C THR A 156 -1.39 -8.50 -3.61
N VAL A 157 -1.50 -9.31 -2.56
CA VAL A 157 -2.16 -9.00 -1.29
C VAL A 157 -1.09 -8.86 -0.22
N ILE A 158 -1.22 -7.82 0.60
CA ILE A 158 -0.41 -7.61 1.80
C ILE A 158 -1.24 -8.02 3.01
N ILE A 159 -0.68 -8.92 3.82
CA ILE A 159 -1.27 -9.40 5.07
C ILE A 159 -0.44 -8.82 6.21
N TYR A 160 -1.11 -8.17 7.14
CA TYR A 160 -0.47 -7.67 8.34
C TYR A 160 -0.34 -8.77 9.38
N ASN A 161 0.89 -9.14 9.74
CA ASN A 161 1.14 -10.30 10.59
C ASN A 161 1.33 -9.89 12.05
N THR A 162 0.25 -9.94 12.83
CA THR A 162 0.27 -9.68 14.28
C THR A 162 0.75 -10.88 15.11
N LEU A 163 0.96 -12.06 14.49
CA LEU A 163 1.40 -13.26 15.21
C LEU A 163 2.87 -13.13 15.63
N LYS A 164 3.10 -13.07 16.94
CA LYS A 164 4.44 -13.08 17.54
C LYS A 164 5.07 -14.48 17.39
N GLY A 165 6.24 -14.55 16.76
CA GLY A 165 7.11 -15.74 16.79
C GLY A 165 7.13 -16.64 15.55
N THR A 166 6.30 -16.41 14.53
CA THR A 166 6.12 -17.39 13.44
C THR A 166 7.08 -17.24 12.25
N LEU A 167 7.77 -16.10 12.09
CA LEU A 167 8.59 -15.82 10.89
C LEU A 167 9.95 -15.12 11.16
N ASN A 168 10.50 -15.29 12.38
CA ASN A 168 11.68 -14.56 12.87
C ASN A 168 13.02 -14.80 12.12
N GLY A 169 13.05 -15.53 11.00
CA GLY A 169 14.29 -15.86 10.29
C GLY A 169 14.47 -15.27 8.89
N HIS A 170 13.41 -14.85 8.19
CA HIS A 170 13.48 -14.63 6.73
C HIS A 170 12.75 -13.41 6.18
N LEU A 171 12.12 -12.58 7.03
CA LEU A 171 11.41 -11.40 6.55
C LEU A 171 12.35 -10.20 6.47
N LYS A 172 12.60 -9.74 5.23
CA LYS A 172 13.24 -8.44 4.97
C LYS A 172 12.24 -7.31 5.31
N PRO A 173 12.71 -6.13 5.75
CA PRO A 173 11.84 -4.98 5.96
C PRO A 173 11.03 -4.70 4.68
N LEU A 174 9.71 -4.64 4.81
CA LEU A 174 8.83 -4.26 3.73
C LEU A 174 8.53 -2.77 3.80
N TYR A 175 8.48 -2.15 2.63
CA TYR A 175 8.16 -0.75 2.43
C TYR A 175 6.64 -0.58 2.29
N ILE A 176 6.05 0.21 3.20
CA ILE A 176 4.61 0.46 3.23
C ILE A 176 4.30 1.67 2.35
N TYR A 177 3.43 1.46 1.36
CA TYR A 177 2.85 2.53 0.54
C TYR A 177 1.45 2.81 1.07
N LEU A 178 1.27 3.97 1.71
CA LEU A 178 -0.04 4.54 1.97
C LEU A 178 -0.34 5.46 0.78
N MET A 179 -1.16 4.99 -0.15
CA MET A 179 -1.66 5.80 -1.27
C MET A 179 -3.09 6.23 -0.96
N ASP A 180 -3.37 7.50 -1.24
CA ASP A 180 -4.71 8.10 -1.26
C ASP A 180 -5.46 7.72 -2.54
#